data_AF-A0A2H3IZQ1-F1
#
_entry.id   AF-A0A2H3IZQ1-F1
#
_cell.length_a   1.000
_cell.length_b   1.000
_cell.length_c   1.000
_cell.angle_alpha   90.00
_cell.angle_beta   90.00
_cell.angle_gamma   90.00
#
_symmetry.space_group_name_H-M   'P 1'
#
loop_
_entity.id
_entity.type
_entity.pdbx_description
1 polymer ?
#
loop_
_entity_poly.entity_id
_entity_poly.type
_entity_poly.pdbx_seq_one_letter_code
_entity_poly.pdbx_strand_id
1 'polypeptide(L)'
;MRCNENTAIVDRDVVLVPYKNEHVVKYHEWMSSPELLELTASEPLTLEEEYEMQKKWQIDEDKLTFIILATHDPDGKAIADAEAELDLTTLPMVGDVNLFLKGSKEDDDFEAEVEIMIAEPAYRRRGLARAALQLMLSFATSPDLPKPLPVPKDKLVVRIGEKNTPSVRLFEKLGFELTKRVEIFEEVEMRYRGQSQNLFWREGTRRQL
;
A
#
# COMPACT_ATOMS: atom_id res chain seq x y z
N MET A 1 -5.89 -7.48 8.49
CA MET A 1 -7.35 -7.27 8.47
C MET A 1 -8.05 -8.34 7.67
N ARG A 2 -9.19 -8.84 8.15
CA ARG A 2 -10.00 -9.84 7.43
C ARG A 2 -10.77 -9.27 6.23
N CYS A 3 -11.03 -7.97 6.20
CA CYS A 3 -11.91 -7.37 5.19
C CYS A 3 -11.42 -7.52 3.74
N ASN A 4 -10.11 -7.70 3.53
CA ASN A 4 -9.55 -7.92 2.19
C ASN A 4 -9.15 -9.38 1.93
N GLU A 5 -9.33 -10.31 2.87
CA GLU A 5 -8.70 -11.65 2.82
C GLU A 5 -9.00 -12.46 1.54
N ASN A 6 -10.16 -12.23 0.93
CA ASN A 6 -10.63 -12.87 -0.30
C ASN A 6 -10.77 -11.91 -1.48
N THR A 7 -10.14 -10.72 -1.44
CA THR A 7 -10.30 -9.72 -2.49
C THR A 7 -8.97 -9.41 -3.16
N ALA A 8 -8.92 -9.58 -4.49
CA ALA A 8 -7.90 -8.98 -5.34
C ALA A 8 -8.45 -7.72 -6.04
N ILE A 9 -7.62 -6.70 -6.21
CA ILE A 9 -7.96 -5.49 -6.97
C ILE A 9 -7.09 -5.47 -8.23
N VAL A 10 -7.72 -5.70 -9.37
CA VAL A 10 -7.04 -5.81 -10.67
C VAL A 10 -7.08 -4.46 -11.40
N ASP A 11 -5.92 -3.91 -11.71
CA ASP A 11 -5.73 -2.74 -12.58
C ASP A 11 -4.82 -3.11 -13.76
N ARG A 12 -4.77 -2.23 -14.77
CA ARG A 12 -3.89 -2.43 -15.93
C ARG A 12 -2.43 -2.49 -15.54
N ASP A 13 -1.98 -1.68 -14.57
CA ASP A 13 -0.55 -1.53 -14.26
C ASP A 13 -0.10 -2.41 -13.08
N VAL A 14 -0.99 -2.72 -12.14
CA VAL A 14 -0.72 -3.55 -10.95
C VAL A 14 -1.94 -4.36 -10.53
N VAL A 15 -1.71 -5.43 -9.77
CA VAL A 15 -2.76 -6.12 -9.01
C VAL A 15 -2.44 -6.05 -7.53
N LEU A 16 -3.43 -5.72 -6.70
CA LEU A 16 -3.32 -5.81 -5.25
C LEU A 16 -3.92 -7.13 -4.78
N VAL A 17 -3.16 -7.93 -4.05
CA VAL A 17 -3.63 -9.19 -3.45
C VAL A 17 -3.38 -9.21 -1.94
N PRO A 18 -4.16 -9.95 -1.14
CA PRO A 18 -3.99 -9.98 0.31
C PRO A 18 -2.64 -10.57 0.70
N TYR A 19 -2.02 -10.06 1.77
CA TYR A 19 -0.78 -10.63 2.28
C TYR A 19 -1.01 -12.00 2.94
N LYS A 20 -0.61 -13.06 2.25
CA LYS A 20 -0.74 -14.47 2.66
C LYS A 20 0.62 -15.11 2.95
N ASN A 21 0.57 -16.29 3.57
CA ASN A 21 1.74 -17.09 3.98
C ASN A 21 2.75 -17.34 2.84
N GLU A 22 2.27 -17.55 1.62
CA GLU A 22 3.11 -17.78 0.42
C GLU A 22 4.01 -16.59 0.04
N HIS A 23 3.67 -15.38 0.48
CA HIS A 23 4.45 -14.17 0.21
C HIS A 23 5.60 -13.96 1.22
N VAL A 24 5.58 -14.64 2.37
CA VAL A 24 6.46 -14.36 3.51
C VAL A 24 7.94 -14.56 3.16
N VAL A 25 8.29 -15.63 2.44
CA VAL A 25 9.69 -15.90 2.08
C VAL A 25 10.28 -14.75 1.27
N LYS A 26 9.55 -14.30 0.25
CA LYS A 26 9.99 -13.17 -0.60
C LYS A 26 9.99 -11.85 0.16
N TYR A 27 9.00 -11.61 1.01
CA TYR A 27 8.96 -10.42 1.85
C TYR A 27 10.17 -10.36 2.80
N HIS A 28 10.54 -11.49 3.41
CA HIS A 28 11.72 -11.61 4.28
C HIS A 28 13.03 -11.35 3.53
N GLU A 29 13.14 -11.80 2.26
CA GLU A 29 14.29 -11.46 1.40
C GLU A 29 14.41 -9.93 1.21
N TRP A 30 13.29 -9.23 1.01
CA TRP A 30 13.29 -7.77 0.94
C TRP A 30 13.69 -7.12 2.27
N MET A 31 13.15 -7.60 3.39
CA MET A 31 13.47 -7.09 4.73
C MET A 31 14.88 -7.47 5.21
N SER A 32 15.64 -8.22 4.42
CA SER A 32 17.08 -8.43 4.64
C SER A 32 17.95 -7.32 4.05
N SER A 33 17.37 -6.37 3.28
CA SER A 33 18.08 -5.25 2.69
C SER A 33 18.20 -4.07 3.67
N PRO A 34 19.42 -3.61 4.02
CA PRO A 34 19.60 -2.43 4.88
C PRO A 34 18.95 -1.16 4.32
N GLU A 35 18.96 -0.98 2.99
CA GLU A 35 18.32 0.15 2.33
C GLU A 35 16.79 0.13 2.57
N LEU A 36 16.17 -1.04 2.46
CA LEU A 36 14.72 -1.15 2.66
C LEU A 36 14.35 -0.95 4.12
N LEU A 37 15.08 -1.57 5.05
CA LEU A 37 14.89 -1.39 6.49
C LEU A 37 14.99 0.09 6.90
N GLU A 38 15.98 0.83 6.37
CA GLU A 38 16.11 2.27 6.61
C GLU A 38 14.92 3.05 6.03
N LEU A 39 14.51 2.77 4.79
CA LEU A 39 13.41 3.48 4.13
C LEU A 39 12.04 3.20 4.73
N THR A 40 11.84 2.03 5.33
CA THR A 40 10.59 1.62 6.01
C THR A 40 10.66 1.76 7.52
N ALA A 41 11.75 2.31 8.07
CA ALA A 41 12.01 2.41 9.51
C ALA A 41 11.72 1.09 10.26
N SER A 42 12.10 -0.04 9.66
CA SER A 42 11.81 -1.39 10.15
C SER A 42 13.06 -2.03 10.75
N GLU A 43 12.85 -2.89 11.73
CA GLU A 43 13.90 -3.74 12.32
C GLU A 43 13.92 -5.11 11.62
N PRO A 44 15.10 -5.74 11.44
CA PRO A 44 15.18 -7.05 10.84
C PRO A 44 14.53 -8.11 11.75
N LEU A 45 13.74 -9.00 11.14
CA LEU A 45 13.13 -10.14 11.79
C LEU A 45 13.71 -11.44 11.21
N THR A 46 13.70 -12.51 11.99
CA THR A 46 13.92 -13.87 11.47
C THR A 46 12.75 -14.31 10.61
N LEU A 47 12.95 -15.29 9.72
CA LEU A 47 11.88 -15.82 8.88
C LEU A 47 10.68 -16.36 9.70
N GLU A 48 10.95 -17.00 10.84
CA GLU A 48 9.91 -17.47 11.76
C GLU A 48 9.09 -16.30 12.33
N GLU A 49 9.75 -15.22 12.75
CA GLU A 49 9.11 -14.01 13.25
C GLU A 49 8.27 -13.31 12.17
N GLU A 50 8.71 -13.31 10.90
CA GLU A 50 7.93 -12.82 9.77
C GLU A 50 6.64 -13.63 9.55
N TYR A 51 6.72 -14.96 9.70
CA TYR A 51 5.52 -15.81 9.64
C TYR A 51 4.54 -15.49 10.78
N GLU A 52 5.03 -15.26 11.99
CA GLU A 52 4.17 -14.88 13.12
C GLU A 52 3.58 -13.48 12.95
N MET A 53 4.37 -12.52 12.44
CA MET A 53 3.88 -11.18 12.10
C MET A 53 2.82 -11.21 11.00
N GLN A 54 3.00 -12.00 9.95
CA GLN A 54 2.02 -12.14 8.88
C GLN A 54 0.68 -12.68 9.41
N LYS A 55 0.71 -13.74 10.24
CA LYS A 55 -0.50 -14.31 10.86
C LYS A 55 -1.24 -13.26 11.70
N LYS A 56 -0.48 -12.49 12.49
CA LYS A 56 -1.03 -11.39 13.30
C LYS A 56 -1.69 -10.33 12.42
N TRP A 57 -0.97 -9.81 11.42
CA TRP A 57 -1.50 -8.78 10.53
C TRP A 57 -2.71 -9.23 9.72
N GLN A 58 -2.82 -10.51 9.41
CA GLN A 58 -4.00 -11.05 8.74
C GLN A 58 -5.26 -10.86 9.58
N ILE A 59 -5.18 -11.07 10.91
CA ILE A 59 -6.32 -10.94 11.81
C ILE A 59 -6.50 -9.54 12.42
N ASP A 60 -5.46 -8.70 12.39
CA ASP A 60 -5.49 -7.34 12.95
C ASP A 60 -6.62 -6.49 12.32
N GLU A 61 -7.44 -5.86 13.15
CA GLU A 61 -8.55 -5.00 12.71
C GLU A 61 -8.10 -3.59 12.34
N ASP A 62 -6.87 -3.21 12.67
CA ASP A 62 -6.30 -1.88 12.45
C ASP A 62 -5.26 -1.83 11.34
N LYS A 63 -4.82 -2.98 10.78
CA LYS A 63 -3.85 -3.03 9.69
C LYS A 63 -4.39 -3.72 8.45
N LEU A 64 -4.51 -2.97 7.36
CA LEU A 64 -4.86 -3.47 6.03
C LEU A 64 -3.61 -3.50 5.14
N THR A 65 -3.24 -4.69 4.67
CA THR A 65 -2.06 -4.89 3.81
C THR A 65 -2.45 -5.57 2.52
N PHE A 66 -1.96 -5.02 1.40
CA PHE A 66 -1.94 -5.68 0.11
C PHE A 66 -0.51 -5.84 -0.40
N ILE A 67 -0.24 -6.99 -1.00
CA ILE A 67 0.93 -7.21 -1.85
C ILE A 67 0.65 -6.66 -3.24
N ILE A 68 1.64 -5.99 -3.82
CA ILE A 68 1.60 -5.42 -5.15
C ILE A 68 2.23 -6.42 -6.12
N LEU A 69 1.44 -6.89 -7.09
CA LEU A 69 1.90 -7.67 -8.23
C LEU A 69 2.00 -6.76 -9.46
N ALA A 70 3.07 -6.85 -10.24
CA ALA A 70 3.18 -6.11 -11.50
C ALA A 70 2.59 -6.92 -12.67
N THR A 71 1.86 -6.25 -13.56
CA THR A 71 1.25 -6.88 -14.74
C THR A 71 2.16 -6.84 -15.98
N HIS A 72 3.26 -6.11 -15.90
CA HIS A 72 4.25 -5.95 -16.96
C HIS A 72 5.63 -6.29 -16.42
N ASP A 73 6.51 -6.84 -17.26
CA ASP A 73 7.90 -7.14 -16.92
C ASP A 73 8.77 -5.86 -16.80
N PRO A 74 10.05 -5.98 -16.41
CA PRO A 74 10.96 -4.85 -16.37
C PRO A 74 11.29 -4.23 -17.74
N ASP A 75 10.86 -4.79 -18.86
CA ASP A 75 10.97 -4.14 -20.17
C ASP A 75 9.66 -3.45 -20.59
N GLY A 76 8.61 -3.55 -19.77
CA GLY A 76 7.29 -2.99 -20.04
C GLY A 76 6.42 -3.85 -20.94
N LYS A 77 6.75 -5.14 -21.11
CA LYS A 77 5.91 -6.10 -21.83
C LYS A 77 4.89 -6.70 -20.87
N ALA A 78 3.63 -6.81 -21.31
CA ALA A 78 2.60 -7.46 -20.50
C ALA A 78 2.99 -8.92 -20.20
N ILE A 79 2.81 -9.35 -18.95
CA ILE A 79 3.14 -10.70 -18.47
C ILE A 79 1.98 -11.67 -18.77
N ALA A 80 0.75 -11.16 -18.74
CA ALA A 80 -0.44 -11.90 -19.11
C ALA A 80 -1.12 -11.22 -20.31
N ASP A 81 -1.66 -12.04 -21.22
CA ASP A 81 -2.48 -11.55 -22.32
C ASP A 81 -3.79 -10.95 -21.76
N ALA A 82 -4.21 -9.82 -22.33
CA ALA A 82 -5.41 -9.10 -21.88
C ALA A 82 -6.72 -9.94 -22.00
N GLU A 83 -6.69 -11.01 -22.81
CA GLU A 83 -7.83 -11.90 -23.07
C GLU A 83 -7.79 -13.21 -22.26
N ALA A 84 -6.67 -13.55 -21.62
CA ALA A 84 -6.53 -14.76 -20.81
C ALA A 84 -7.02 -14.53 -19.37
N GLU A 85 -7.46 -15.60 -18.70
CA GLU A 85 -7.68 -15.53 -17.25
C GLU A 85 -6.36 -15.18 -16.56
N LEU A 86 -6.38 -14.10 -15.78
CA LEU A 86 -5.21 -13.59 -15.09
C LEU A 86 -4.79 -14.55 -13.98
N ASP A 87 -3.78 -15.37 -14.24
CA ASP A 87 -3.15 -16.23 -13.23
C ASP A 87 -2.26 -15.37 -12.32
N LEU A 88 -2.79 -15.03 -11.15
CA LEU A 88 -2.10 -14.22 -10.16
C LEU A 88 -0.78 -14.83 -9.68
N THR A 89 -0.63 -16.16 -9.74
CA THR A 89 0.57 -16.86 -9.29
C THR A 89 1.77 -16.65 -10.21
N THR A 90 1.52 -16.23 -11.46
CA THR A 90 2.56 -15.94 -12.46
C THR A 90 3.07 -14.51 -12.38
N LEU A 91 2.34 -13.62 -11.70
CA LEU A 91 2.69 -12.21 -11.64
C LEU A 91 3.81 -11.97 -10.62
N PRO A 92 4.84 -11.19 -10.96
CA PRO A 92 5.91 -10.85 -10.05
C PRO A 92 5.36 -9.99 -8.91
N MET A 93 5.55 -10.46 -7.67
CA MET A 93 5.41 -9.67 -6.46
C MET A 93 6.52 -8.61 -6.40
N VAL A 94 6.18 -7.33 -6.29
CA VAL A 94 7.12 -6.19 -6.43
C VAL A 94 7.15 -5.21 -5.27
N GLY A 95 6.19 -5.30 -4.36
CA GLY A 95 6.13 -4.49 -3.16
C GLY A 95 4.85 -4.73 -2.38
N ASP A 96 4.52 -3.80 -1.51
CA ASP A 96 3.33 -3.83 -0.67
C ASP A 96 2.81 -2.41 -0.39
N VAL A 97 1.54 -2.34 -0.02
CA VAL A 97 0.88 -1.10 0.41
C VAL A 97 0.07 -1.40 1.66
N ASN A 98 0.28 -0.58 2.69
CA ASN A 98 -0.32 -0.73 4.01
C ASN A 98 -1.22 0.47 4.33
N LEU A 99 -2.23 0.21 5.14
CA LEU A 99 -3.06 1.22 5.79
C LEU A 99 -3.18 0.86 7.27
N PHE A 100 -2.75 1.76 8.14
CA PHE A 100 -2.80 1.62 9.59
C PHE A 100 -3.86 2.55 10.16
N LEU A 101 -4.78 2.01 10.94
CA LEU A 101 -5.82 2.76 11.63
C LEU A 101 -5.34 3.07 13.05
N LYS A 102 -5.33 4.34 13.42
CA LYS A 102 -4.95 4.82 14.76
C LYS A 102 -6.15 5.47 15.42
N GLY A 103 -6.40 5.12 16.69
CA GLY A 103 -7.59 5.56 17.43
C GLY A 103 -8.87 4.84 17.00
N SER A 104 -9.98 5.14 17.66
CA SER A 104 -11.29 4.63 17.26
C SER A 104 -11.91 5.60 16.24
N LYS A 105 -12.64 5.10 15.25
CA LYS A 105 -13.31 5.95 14.24
C LYS A 105 -14.29 6.99 14.82
N GLU A 106 -14.74 6.76 16.05
CA GLU A 106 -15.63 7.63 16.81
C GLU A 106 -14.86 8.76 17.52
N ASP A 107 -13.54 8.66 17.60
CA ASP A 107 -12.66 9.62 18.25
C ASP A 107 -12.17 10.69 17.26
N ASP A 108 -12.04 11.92 17.76
CA ASP A 108 -11.57 13.06 16.95
C ASP A 108 -10.13 12.87 16.44
N ASP A 109 -9.32 12.08 17.16
CA ASP A 109 -7.93 11.75 16.82
C ASP A 109 -7.79 10.55 15.88
N PHE A 110 -8.90 9.98 15.39
CA PHE A 110 -8.85 8.91 14.39
C PHE A 110 -8.03 9.31 13.16
N GLU A 111 -7.08 8.47 12.77
CA GLU A 111 -6.24 8.63 11.60
C GLU A 111 -6.07 7.31 10.85
N ALA A 112 -5.92 7.41 9.53
CA ALA A 112 -5.59 6.27 8.69
C ALA A 112 -4.31 6.58 7.91
N GLU A 113 -3.21 5.97 8.33
CA GLU A 113 -1.88 6.19 7.79
C GLU A 113 -1.60 5.24 6.65
N VAL A 114 -1.21 5.78 5.49
CA VAL A 114 -0.89 4.98 4.30
C VAL A 114 0.62 4.88 4.12
N GLU A 115 1.12 3.67 3.95
CA GLU A 115 2.52 3.40 3.63
C GLU A 115 2.62 2.55 2.36
N ILE A 116 3.70 2.73 1.60
CA ILE A 116 3.94 1.96 0.39
C ILE A 116 5.42 1.72 0.17
N MET A 117 5.74 0.52 -0.29
CA MET A 117 7.08 0.15 -0.73
C MET A 117 7.00 -0.51 -2.12
N ILE A 118 7.91 -0.12 -3.02
CA ILE A 118 8.24 -0.90 -4.22
C ILE A 118 9.63 -1.49 -3.98
N ALA A 119 9.65 -2.70 -3.45
CA ALA A 119 10.86 -3.37 -3.00
C ALA A 119 11.78 -3.68 -4.17
N GLU A 120 11.23 -4.20 -5.28
CA GLU A 120 11.99 -4.65 -6.45
C GLU A 120 12.58 -3.46 -7.24
N PRO A 121 13.92 -3.28 -7.27
CA PRO A 121 14.54 -2.12 -7.92
C PRO A 121 14.20 -2.02 -9.42
N ALA A 122 14.09 -3.15 -10.09
CA ALA A 122 13.76 -3.24 -11.52
C ALA A 122 12.39 -2.61 -11.84
N TYR A 123 11.48 -2.54 -10.86
CA TYR A 123 10.11 -2.05 -11.01
C TYR A 123 9.90 -0.62 -10.47
N ARG A 124 10.92 -0.04 -9.83
CA ARG A 124 10.87 1.34 -9.32
C ARG A 124 10.81 2.34 -10.49
N ARG A 125 10.30 3.55 -10.20
CA ARG A 125 10.22 4.69 -11.15
C ARG A 125 9.37 4.46 -12.40
N ARG A 126 8.49 3.44 -12.39
CA ARG A 126 7.54 3.11 -13.47
C ARG A 126 6.09 3.56 -13.21
N GLY A 127 5.85 4.27 -12.11
CA GLY A 127 4.51 4.71 -11.73
C GLY A 127 3.68 3.67 -10.96
N LEU A 128 4.21 2.48 -10.69
CA LEU A 128 3.48 1.42 -9.97
C LEU A 128 3.04 1.85 -8.57
N ALA A 129 3.89 2.54 -7.82
CA ALA A 129 3.52 3.08 -6.50
C ALA A 129 2.29 4.01 -6.58
N ARG A 130 2.22 4.84 -7.62
CA ARG A 130 1.08 5.74 -7.83
C ARG A 130 -0.19 4.97 -8.21
N ALA A 131 -0.07 3.88 -8.95
CA ALA A 131 -1.20 3.04 -9.29
C ALA A 131 -1.71 2.30 -8.03
N ALA A 132 -0.83 1.62 -7.31
CA ALA A 132 -1.14 0.89 -6.08
C ALA A 132 -1.78 1.78 -5.00
N LEU A 133 -1.24 2.98 -4.77
CA LEU A 133 -1.83 3.94 -3.83
C LEU A 133 -3.25 4.36 -4.24
N GLN A 134 -3.50 4.60 -5.52
CA GLN A 134 -4.85 4.96 -5.97
C GLN A 134 -5.85 3.82 -5.69
N LEU A 135 -5.47 2.58 -5.98
CA LEU A 135 -6.30 1.41 -5.72
C LEU A 135 -6.55 1.22 -4.21
N MET A 136 -5.50 1.31 -3.38
CA MET A 136 -5.62 1.23 -1.92
C MET A 136 -6.54 2.32 -1.37
N LEU A 137 -6.31 3.58 -1.76
CA LEU A 137 -7.09 4.72 -1.30
C LEU A 137 -8.56 4.63 -1.75
N SER A 138 -8.80 4.20 -2.99
CA SER A 138 -10.15 3.96 -3.50
C SER A 138 -10.85 2.83 -2.77
N PHE A 139 -10.15 1.72 -2.49
CA PHE A 139 -10.69 0.60 -1.74
C PHE A 139 -11.03 1.02 -0.31
N ALA A 140 -10.05 1.56 0.43
CA ALA A 140 -10.19 1.92 1.84
C ALA A 140 -11.28 2.97 2.10
N THR A 141 -11.62 3.80 1.11
CA THR A 141 -12.66 4.84 1.23
C THR A 141 -14.00 4.45 0.60
N SER A 142 -14.13 3.20 0.13
CA SER A 142 -15.32 2.74 -0.59
C SER A 142 -16.51 2.50 0.35
N PRO A 143 -17.68 3.09 0.06
CA PRO A 143 -18.82 3.12 0.99
C PRO A 143 -19.47 1.75 1.25
N ASP A 144 -19.20 0.76 0.40
CA ASP A 144 -19.74 -0.60 0.49
C ASP A 144 -18.94 -1.54 1.40
N LEU A 145 -17.77 -1.10 1.91
CA LEU A 145 -16.95 -1.94 2.79
C LEU A 145 -17.47 -1.98 4.23
N PRO A 146 -17.34 -3.13 4.93
CA PRO A 146 -17.71 -3.25 6.33
C PRO A 146 -16.73 -2.48 7.24
N LYS A 147 -17.18 -2.18 8.47
CA LYS A 147 -16.32 -1.61 9.52
C LYS A 147 -15.04 -2.45 9.70
N PRO A 148 -13.90 -1.81 9.96
CA PRO A 148 -13.72 -0.38 10.28
C PRO A 148 -13.72 0.57 9.06
N LEU A 149 -13.68 0.04 7.84
CA LEU A 149 -13.83 0.80 6.59
C LEU A 149 -15.31 1.22 6.38
N PRO A 150 -15.62 2.17 5.48
CA PRO A 150 -14.72 3.08 4.78
C PRO A 150 -14.03 4.09 5.71
N VAL A 151 -12.79 4.44 5.40
CA VAL A 151 -12.09 5.58 6.03
C VAL A 151 -12.61 6.89 5.42
N PRO A 152 -13.00 7.90 6.23
CA PRO A 152 -13.26 9.24 5.72
C PRO A 152 -11.99 9.84 5.11
N LYS A 153 -12.09 10.42 3.90
CA LYS A 153 -10.91 10.89 3.15
C LYS A 153 -10.07 11.93 3.92
N ASP A 154 -10.71 12.78 4.73
CA ASP A 154 -10.06 13.79 5.56
C ASP A 154 -9.26 13.23 6.75
N LYS A 155 -9.41 11.93 7.02
CA LYS A 155 -8.65 11.20 8.04
C LYS A 155 -7.41 10.49 7.49
N LEU A 156 -7.19 10.55 6.17
CA LEU A 156 -6.00 9.99 5.54
C LEU A 156 -4.77 10.84 5.82
N VAL A 157 -3.71 10.19 6.30
CA VAL A 157 -2.43 10.81 6.64
C VAL A 157 -1.28 9.98 6.07
N VAL A 158 -0.15 10.62 5.81
CA VAL A 158 1.12 9.96 5.54
C VAL A 158 2.24 10.66 6.28
N ARG A 159 3.17 9.88 6.82
CA ARG A 159 4.42 10.37 7.42
C ARG A 159 5.57 9.88 6.57
N ILE A 160 6.43 10.80 6.17
CA ILE A 160 7.48 10.54 5.19
C ILE A 160 8.75 11.23 5.69
N GLY A 161 9.88 10.53 5.69
CA GLY A 161 11.17 11.17 5.95
C GLY A 161 11.38 12.38 5.02
N GLU A 162 11.78 13.52 5.56
CA GLU A 162 11.89 14.80 4.85
C GLU A 162 12.83 14.72 3.64
N LYS A 163 13.85 13.85 3.73
CA LYS A 163 14.81 13.56 2.65
C LYS A 163 14.22 12.69 1.52
N ASN A 164 13.09 12.01 1.75
CA ASN A 164 12.41 11.19 0.74
C ASN A 164 11.52 12.06 -0.17
N THR A 165 12.16 12.99 -0.89
CA THR A 165 11.50 13.87 -1.87
C THR A 165 10.69 13.12 -2.94
N PRO A 166 11.08 11.93 -3.42
CA PRO A 166 10.25 11.15 -4.34
C PRO A 166 8.88 10.78 -3.77
N SER A 167 8.80 10.32 -2.51
CA SER A 167 7.53 9.99 -1.86
C SER A 167 6.69 11.23 -1.57
N VAL A 168 7.31 12.33 -1.11
CA VAL A 168 6.59 13.61 -0.91
C VAL A 168 5.88 14.04 -2.20
N ARG A 169 6.61 14.10 -3.32
CA ARG A 169 6.05 14.47 -4.63
C ARG A 169 4.99 13.48 -5.14
N LEU A 170 5.08 12.21 -4.76
CA LEU A 170 4.09 11.20 -5.11
C LEU A 170 2.76 11.51 -4.41
N PHE A 171 2.79 11.80 -3.12
CA PHE A 171 1.59 12.11 -2.34
C PHE A 171 0.99 13.48 -2.68
N GLU A 172 1.81 14.49 -3.01
CA GLU A 172 1.33 15.76 -3.58
C GLU A 172 0.45 15.52 -4.82
N LYS A 173 0.89 14.65 -5.73
CA LYS A 173 0.13 14.29 -6.95
C LYS A 173 -1.14 13.48 -6.68
N LEU A 174 -1.29 12.94 -5.48
CA LEU A 174 -2.47 12.20 -5.03
C LEU A 174 -3.46 13.08 -4.25
N GLY A 175 -3.17 14.38 -4.10
CA GLY A 175 -4.04 15.35 -3.40
C GLY A 175 -3.75 15.49 -1.91
N PHE A 176 -2.59 15.02 -1.45
CA PHE A 176 -2.10 15.26 -0.10
C PHE A 176 -1.35 16.59 -0.04
N GLU A 177 -1.53 17.31 1.05
CA GLU A 177 -0.88 18.58 1.33
C GLU A 177 -0.06 18.46 2.62
N LEU A 178 1.11 19.09 2.64
CA LEU A 178 1.97 19.16 3.82
C LEU A 178 1.23 19.89 4.97
N THR A 179 1.04 19.20 6.10
CA THR A 179 0.36 19.77 7.28
C THR A 179 1.31 20.08 8.43
N LYS A 180 2.36 19.28 8.60
CA LYS A 180 3.29 19.42 9.73
C LYS A 180 4.69 18.95 9.32
N ARG A 181 5.72 19.57 9.91
CA ARG A 181 7.10 19.05 9.93
C ARG A 181 7.44 18.63 11.34
N VAL A 182 8.08 17.48 11.51
CA VAL A 182 8.46 16.92 12.80
C VAL A 182 9.98 16.81 12.85
N GLU A 183 10.63 17.91 13.26
CA GLU A 183 12.09 18.07 13.21
C GLU A 183 12.84 16.98 13.98
N ILE A 184 12.31 16.51 15.11
CA ILE A 184 12.95 15.49 15.96
C ILE A 184 13.10 14.15 15.22
N PHE A 185 12.17 13.84 14.31
CA PHE A 185 12.19 12.61 13.51
C PHE A 185 12.66 12.84 12.07
N GLU A 186 13.01 14.08 11.71
CA GLU A 186 13.29 14.49 10.32
C GLU A 186 12.17 14.05 9.34
N GLU A 187 10.90 14.16 9.77
CA GLU A 187 9.73 13.69 9.01
C GLU A 187 8.78 14.83 8.63
N VAL A 188 8.02 14.61 7.56
CA VAL A 188 6.89 15.44 7.16
C VAL A 188 5.59 14.66 7.28
N GLU A 189 4.56 15.29 7.84
CA GLU A 189 3.19 14.80 7.81
C GLU A 189 2.44 15.48 6.67
N MET A 190 1.76 14.69 5.84
CA MET A 190 0.87 15.18 4.80
C MET A 190 -0.52 14.58 4.99
N ARG A 191 -1.57 15.39 4.76
CA ARG A 191 -2.97 14.94 4.84
C ARG A 191 -3.69 15.14 3.53
N TYR A 192 -4.64 14.26 3.25
CA TYR A 192 -5.48 14.43 2.08
C TYR A 192 -6.37 15.67 2.25
N ARG A 193 -6.23 16.64 1.35
CA ARG A 193 -7.03 17.88 1.33
C ARG A 193 -7.79 18.07 0.04
N GLY A 194 -7.47 17.32 -1.02
CA GLY A 194 -8.22 17.13 -2.25
C GLY A 194 -9.29 18.17 -2.58
N GLN A 195 -8.92 19.45 -2.71
CA GLN A 195 -9.85 20.53 -3.09
C GLN A 195 -10.05 20.63 -4.61
N SER A 196 -9.28 19.87 -5.40
CA SER A 196 -9.44 19.85 -6.86
C SER A 196 -10.60 18.92 -7.22
N GLN A 197 -11.71 19.50 -7.67
CA GLN A 197 -12.98 18.82 -8.04
C GLN A 197 -12.86 17.70 -9.10
N ASN A 198 -11.66 17.37 -9.58
CA ASN A 198 -11.40 16.41 -10.67
C ASN A 198 -10.34 15.34 -10.35
N LEU A 199 -9.86 15.21 -9.10
CA LEU A 199 -8.90 14.15 -8.76
C LEU A 199 -9.63 12.89 -8.29
N PHE A 200 -9.91 11.97 -9.23
CA PHE A 200 -10.41 10.64 -8.93
C PHE A 200 -9.25 9.64 -8.88
N TRP A 201 -9.22 8.83 -7.82
CA TRP A 201 -8.30 7.69 -7.75
C TRP A 201 -8.84 6.57 -8.63
N ARG A 202 -7.95 5.85 -9.31
CA ARG A 202 -8.28 4.57 -9.95
C ARG A 202 -8.87 3.60 -8.92
N GLU A 203 -9.92 2.89 -9.31
CA GLU A 203 -10.59 1.93 -8.42
C GLU A 203 -10.16 0.47 -8.67
N GLY A 204 -9.82 0.14 -9.92
CA GLY A 204 -9.58 -1.24 -10.35
C GLY A 204 -10.84 -2.11 -10.31
N THR A 205 -10.72 -3.37 -10.69
CA THR A 205 -11.79 -4.36 -10.61
C THR A 205 -11.57 -5.29 -9.43
N ARG A 206 -12.53 -5.35 -8.50
CA ARG A 206 -12.49 -6.30 -7.37
C ARG A 206 -12.85 -7.70 -7.86
N ARG A 207 -11.98 -8.68 -7.60
CA ARG A 207 -12.20 -10.11 -7.86
C ARG A 207 -12.14 -10.87 -6.55
N GLN A 208 -13.04 -11.84 -6.36
CA GLN A 208 -12.97 -12.77 -5.23
C GLN A 208 -11.91 -13.85 -5.51
N LEU A 209 -11.14 -14.21 -4.48
CA LEU A 209 -10.09 -15.23 -4.51
C LEU A 209 -10.56 -16.59 -3.99
#